data_AF-A0A7V6BCI7-F1
#
_entry.id   AF-A0A7V6BCI7-F1
#
_cell.length_a   1.000
_cell.length_b   1.000
_cell.length_c   1.000
_cell.angle_alpha   90.00
_cell.angle_beta   90.00
_cell.angle_gamma   90.00
#
_symmetry.space_group_name_H-M   'P 1'
#
loop_
_entity.id
_entity.type
_entity.pdbx_description
1 polymer ?
#
loop_
_entity_poly.entity_id
_entity_poly.type
_entity_poly.pdbx_seq_one_letter_code
_entity_poly.pdbx_strand_id
1 'polypeptide(L)' 'MHIKPYSKSKPDALFGDDELPWKEIFNLCESVGGTEWYIVEYERESMPPLEAVQKCFEALRKMGKV' A
#
# COMPACT_ATOMS: atom_id res chain seq x y z
N MET A 1 0.94 4.72 -10.64
CA MET A 1 1.60 3.41 -10.42
C MET A 1 0.69 2.51 -9.59
N HIS A 2 0.57 1.22 -9.90
CA HIS A 2 -0.20 0.29 -9.06
C HIS A 2 0.66 -0.16 -7.88
N ILE A 3 0.12 -0.13 -6.66
CA ILE A 3 0.79 -0.59 -5.44
C ILE A 3 -0.08 -1.61 -4.72
N LYS A 4 0.56 -2.65 -4.19
CA LYS A 4 -0.07 -3.67 -3.37
C LYS A 4 0.89 -4.13 -2.28
N PRO A 5 0.39 -4.49 -1.08
CA PRO A 5 1.23 -5.03 -0.03
C PRO A 5 1.76 -6.41 -0.41
N TYR A 6 2.95 -6.74 0.11
CA TYR A 6 3.53 -8.06 -0.05
C TYR A 6 4.18 -8.53 1.25
N SER A 7 3.81 -9.72 1.70
CA SER A 7 4.53 -10.43 2.75
C SER A 7 4.55 -11.93 2.45
N LYS A 8 5.72 -12.54 2.67
CA LYS A 8 5.91 -13.98 2.58
C LYS A 8 5.28 -14.70 3.77
N SER A 9 5.34 -14.10 4.96
CA SER A 9 4.87 -14.70 6.21
C SER A 9 3.41 -14.41 6.53
N LYS A 10 2.86 -13.32 6.00
CA LYS A 10 1.49 -12.86 6.23
C LYS A 10 0.82 -12.50 4.90
N PRO A 11 0.24 -13.48 4.18
CA PRO A 11 -0.34 -13.23 2.86
C PRO A 11 -1.38 -12.12 2.83
N ASP A 12 -2.13 -11.93 3.92
CA ASP A 12 -3.19 -10.93 4.07
C ASP A 12 -2.71 -9.60 4.66
N ALA A 13 -1.40 -9.36 4.74
CA ALA A 13 -0.82 -8.13 5.27
C ALA A 13 -1.37 -6.87 4.58
N LEU A 14 -1.59 -5.83 5.37
CA LEU A 14 -1.92 -4.50 4.88
C LEU A 14 -0.65 -3.67 4.73
N PHE A 15 -0.74 -2.53 4.04
CA PHE A 15 0.38 -1.58 3.94
C PHE A 15 0.96 -1.25 5.33
N GLY A 16 2.27 -1.44 5.49
CA GLY A 16 3.01 -1.14 6.72
C GLY A 16 3.02 -2.26 7.76
N ASP A 17 2.23 -3.30 7.55
CA ASP A 17 2.29 -4.58 8.26
C ASP A 17 2.84 -5.69 7.33
N ASP A 18 3.24 -5.30 6.13
CA ASP A 18 3.87 -6.11 5.09
C ASP A 18 5.41 -5.95 5.12
N GLU A 19 6.09 -6.54 4.14
CA GLU A 19 7.56 -6.65 4.13
C GLU A 19 8.22 -5.63 3.19
N LEU A 20 7.46 -4.71 2.60
CA LEU A 20 7.96 -3.75 1.62
C LEU A 20 8.49 -2.46 2.26
N PRO A 21 9.62 -1.91 1.78
CA PRO A 21 10.21 -0.66 2.28
C PRO A 21 9.47 0.56 1.68
N TRP A 22 8.23 0.79 2.13
CA TRP A 22 7.33 1.79 1.54
C TRP A 22 7.90 3.21 1.49
N LYS A 23 8.68 3.61 2.49
CA LYS A 23 9.28 4.96 2.52
C LYS A 23 10.23 5.17 1.34
N GLU A 24 11.13 4.22 1.10
CA GLU A 24 12.09 4.24 0.00
C GLU A 24 11.38 4.12 -1.35
N ILE A 25 10.38 3.24 -1.45
CA ILE A 25 9.56 3.08 -2.66
C ILE A 25 8.91 4.41 -3.02
N PHE A 26 8.18 5.03 -2.10
CA PHE A 26 7.50 6.31 -2.36
C PHE A 26 8.49 7.41 -2.73
N ASN A 27 9.62 7.51 -2.02
CA ASN A 27 10.65 8.50 -2.35
C ASN A 27 11.18 8.33 -3.77
N LEU A 28 11.48 7.10 -4.21
CA LEU A 28 11.97 6.84 -5.57
C LEU A 28 10.91 7.12 -6.63
N CYS A 29 9.68 6.69 -6.39
CA CYS A 29 8.56 6.91 -7.30
C CYS A 29 8.27 8.40 -7.50
N GLU A 30 8.30 9.17 -6.42
CA GLU A 30 7.98 10.61 -6.45
C GLU A 30 9.15 11.46 -6.96
N SER A 31 10.41 11.11 -6.63
CA SER A 31 11.57 11.92 -7.01
C SER A 31 12.17 11.57 -8.37
N VAL A 32 12.43 10.29 -8.65
CA VAL A 32 13.07 9.84 -9.89
C VAL A 32 12.02 9.44 -10.92
N GLY A 33 10.97 8.75 -10.48
CA GLY A 33 9.92 8.24 -11.34
C GLY A 33 8.88 9.27 -11.76
N GLY A 34 8.81 10.43 -11.10
CA GLY A 34 7.79 11.47 -11.36
C GLY A 34 6.36 10.96 -11.19
N THR A 35 6.13 9.98 -10.30
CA THR A 35 4.82 9.40 -10.06
C THR A 35 3.94 10.38 -9.29
N GLU A 36 2.83 10.80 -9.89
CA GLU A 36 1.90 11.76 -9.28
C GLU A 36 0.75 11.11 -8.52
N TRP A 37 0.42 9.87 -8.85
CA TRP A 37 -0.70 9.14 -8.24
C TRP A 37 -0.45 7.63 -8.17
N TYR A 38 -1.08 7.02 -7.17
CA TYR A 38 -1.05 5.58 -6.94
C TYR A 38 -2.46 4.98 -7.10
N ILE A 39 -2.55 3.83 -7.78
CA ILE A 39 -3.73 2.96 -7.71
C ILE A 39 -3.43 1.92 -6.64
N VAL A 40 -4.29 1.87 -5.62
CA VAL A 40 -4.13 0.99 -4.47
C VAL A 40 -4.88 -0.31 -4.74
N GLU A 41 -4.16 -1.43 -4.68
CA GLU A 41 -4.72 -2.77 -4.85
C GLU A 41 -4.59 -3.56 -3.55
N TYR A 42 -5.65 -4.28 -3.20
CA TYR A 42 -5.65 -5.31 -2.17
C TYR A 42 -6.27 -6.58 -2.76
N GLU A 43 -5.44 -7.57 -3.08
CA GLU A 43 -5.82 -8.74 -3.87
C GLU A 43 -6.08 -9.97 -2.99
N ARG A 44 -6.68 -9.75 -1.81
CA ARG A 44 -6.99 -10.80 -0.84
C ARG A 44 -8.46 -10.76 -0.47
N GLU A 45 -9.02 -11.95 -0.28
CA GLU A 45 -10.43 -12.15 0.12
C GLU A 45 -10.60 -12.29 1.64
N SER A 46 -9.63 -11.77 2.42
CA SER A 46 -9.61 -11.89 3.88
C SER A 46 -10.63 -11.00 4.60
N MET A 47 -11.21 -10.01 3.90
CA MET A 47 -12.21 -9.09 4.45
C MET A 47 -13.11 -8.49 3.35
N PRO A 48 -14.27 -7.91 3.70
CA PRO A 48 -15.16 -7.24 2.75
C PRO A 48 -14.45 -6.11 1.97
N PRO A 49 -14.78 -5.90 0.68
CA PRO A 49 -14.04 -4.97 -0.18
C PRO A 49 -13.97 -3.53 0.36
N LEU A 50 -15.06 -2.99 0.88
CA LEU A 50 -15.07 -1.62 1.42
C LEU A 50 -14.27 -1.49 2.72
N GLU A 51 -14.22 -2.56 3.53
CA GLU A 51 -13.37 -2.61 4.71
C GLU A 51 -11.88 -2.65 4.33
N ALA A 52 -11.53 -3.43 3.30
CA ALA A 52 -10.17 -3.47 2.76
C ALA A 52 -9.73 -2.09 2.25
N VAL A 53 -10.59 -1.39 1.49
CA VAL A 53 -10.34 -0.03 1.01
C VAL A 53 -10.12 0.93 2.19
N GLN A 54 -10.98 0.89 3.21
CA GLN A 54 -10.85 1.74 4.39
C GLN A 54 -9.50 1.50 5.11
N LYS A 55 -9.13 0.24 5.34
CA LYS A 55 -7.86 -0.09 6.02
C LYS A 55 -6.64 0.31 5.22
N CYS A 56 -6.65 0.12 3.89
CA CYS A 56 -5.56 0.58 3.03
C CYS A 56 -5.43 2.10 3.07
N PHE A 57 -6.56 2.82 3.01
CA PHE A 57 -6.59 4.28 3.10
C PHE A 57 -6.05 4.79 4.44
N GLU A 58 -6.45 4.19 5.56
CA GLU A 58 -5.94 4.54 6.89
C GLU A 58 -4.44 4.27 7.03
N ALA A 59 -3.94 3.15 6.48
CA ALA A 59 -2.52 2.83 6.48
C ALA A 59 -1.71 3.85 5.66
N LEU A 60 -2.16 4.19 4.45
CA LEU A 60 -1.50 5.17 3.59
C LEU A 60 -1.57 6.60 4.16
N ARG A 61 -2.67 6.96 4.85
CA ARG A 61 -2.77 8.22 5.60
C ARG A 61 -1.71 8.32 6.69
N LYS A 62 -1.47 7.23 7.44
CA LYS A 62 -0.39 7.19 8.46
C LYS A 62 1.00 7.36 7.84
N MET A 63 1.16 7.01 6.57
CA MET A 63 2.40 7.21 5.79
C MET A 63 2.47 8.59 5.11
N GLY A 64 1.48 9.47 5.30
CA GLY A 64 1.44 10.80 4.71
C GLY A 64 1.14 10.81 3.21
N LYS A 65 0.45 9.78 2.69
CA LYS A 65 0.10 9.64 1.27
C LYS A 65 -1.34 10.04 0.94
N VAL A 66 -2.09 10.48 1.96
CA VAL A 66 -3.48 10.94 1.91
C VAL A 66 -3.63 12.15 2.80
#